data_AF-A0A075AMX9-F1
#
_entry.id   AF-A0A075AMX9-F1
#
_cell.length_a   1.000
_cell.length_b   1.000
_cell.length_c   1.000
_cell.angle_alpha   90.00
_cell.angle_beta   90.00
_cell.angle_gamma   90.00
#
_symmetry.space_group_name_H-M   'P 1'
#
loop_
_entity.id
_entity.type
_entity.pdbx_description
1 polymer ?
#
loop_
_entity_poly.entity_id
_entity_poly.type
_entity_poly.pdbx_seq_one_letter_code
_entity_poly.pdbx_strand_id
1 'polypeptide(L)'
;IKLKHDSPAEHSIVGHIYQIFDRALRKFGGDVSLWLQYIECAKQNNSSSILGRLFARAIQVHPMKPGFWIMAASWEFEQNGNVGAARKLMQRALRINPQAEKLWLEYFRLEWMFINLLKERRKVLGLKDQEQEGQIEIPQLEEEKESTFSLKSFDGIVPIIIYKNACSVLQSQSFHKNALEIAKQYEGSEKCQALIIET
;
A
#
# COMPACT_ATOMS: atom_id res chain seq x y z
N ILE A 1 0.82 3.75 -29.94
CA ILE A 1 1.27 5.15 -30.14
C ILE A 1 0.60 5.99 -29.06
N LYS A 2 1.28 6.26 -27.93
CA LYS A 2 0.77 7.21 -26.93
C LYS A 2 1.12 8.60 -27.46
N LEU A 3 0.13 9.33 -27.95
CA LEU A 3 0.30 10.71 -28.36
C LEU A 3 0.62 11.51 -27.10
N LYS A 4 1.82 12.11 -27.08
CA LYS A 4 2.20 13.08 -26.07
C LYS A 4 1.41 14.34 -26.38
N HIS A 5 0.29 14.50 -25.69
CA HIS A 5 -0.63 15.64 -25.80
C HIS A 5 -0.02 16.85 -25.09
N ASP A 6 0.98 17.45 -25.75
CA ASP A 6 1.75 18.60 -25.26
C ASP A 6 1.24 19.93 -25.88
N SER A 7 -0.07 20.06 -26.17
CA SER A 7 -0.61 21.35 -26.61
C SER A 7 -0.86 22.28 -25.40
N PRO A 8 -0.45 23.56 -25.44
CA PRO A 8 -0.79 24.53 -24.39
C PRO A 8 -2.30 24.66 -24.14
N ALA A 9 -3.11 24.42 -25.17
CA ALA A 9 -4.57 24.44 -25.06
C ALA A 9 -5.09 23.27 -24.20
N GLU A 10 -4.51 22.08 -24.33
CA GLU A 10 -4.90 20.90 -23.55
C GLU A 10 -4.57 21.07 -22.07
N HIS A 11 -3.41 21.65 -21.76
CA HIS A 11 -3.04 22.00 -20.38
C HIS A 11 -4.03 22.97 -19.73
N SER A 12 -4.50 23.97 -20.50
CA SER A 12 -5.52 24.92 -20.02
C SER A 12 -6.86 24.23 -19.74
N ILE A 13 -7.28 23.31 -20.62
CA ILE A 13 -8.51 22.52 -20.45
C ILE A 13 -8.43 21.67 -19.19
N VAL A 14 -7.33 20.93 -18.99
CA VAL A 14 -7.11 20.08 -17.81
C VAL A 14 -7.10 20.94 -16.54
N GLY A 15 -6.44 22.10 -16.57
CA GLY A 15 -6.47 23.05 -15.46
C GLY A 15 -7.88 23.51 -15.12
N HIS A 16 -8.72 23.79 -16.12
CA HIS A 16 -10.11 24.17 -15.91
C HIS A 16 -10.94 23.03 -15.31
N ILE A 17 -10.75 21.79 -15.79
CA ILE A 17 -11.39 20.59 -15.25
C ILE A 17 -11.07 20.45 -13.75
N TYR A 18 -9.80 20.62 -13.35
CA TYR A 18 -9.41 20.57 -11.95
C TYR A 18 -10.09 21.66 -11.10
N GLN A 19 -10.21 22.87 -11.62
CA GLN A 19 -10.94 23.95 -10.93
C GLN A 19 -12.42 23.63 -10.74
N ILE A 20 -13.06 22.97 -11.71
CA ILE A 20 -14.45 22.52 -11.60
C ILE A 20 -14.56 21.46 -10.50
N PHE A 21 -13.68 20.46 -10.49
CA PHE A 21 -13.65 19.45 -9.43
C PHE A 21 -13.41 20.07 -8.05
N ASP A 22 -12.49 21.03 -7.91
CA ASP A 22 -12.25 21.72 -6.64
C ASP A 22 -13.46 22.55 -6.17
N ARG A 23 -14.23 23.13 -7.09
CA ARG A 23 -15.51 23.80 -6.76
C ARG A 23 -16.56 22.77 -6.34
N ALA A 24 -16.65 21.65 -7.04
CA ALA A 24 -17.59 20.58 -6.73
C ALA A 24 -17.30 19.96 -5.36
N LEU A 25 -16.04 19.63 -5.05
CA LEU A 25 -15.63 19.06 -3.77
C LEU A 25 -15.78 20.02 -2.59
N ARG A 26 -15.74 21.33 -2.81
CA ARG A 26 -16.08 22.30 -1.75
C ARG A 26 -17.54 22.22 -1.33
N LYS A 27 -18.44 21.91 -2.26
CA LYS A 27 -19.89 21.77 -1.99
C LYS A 27 -20.29 20.34 -1.62
N PHE A 28 -19.65 19.36 -2.25
CA PHE A 28 -19.99 17.93 -2.16
C PHE A 28 -18.80 17.10 -1.68
N GLY A 29 -18.10 17.57 -0.64
CA GLY A 29 -16.93 16.87 -0.09
C GLY A 29 -17.24 15.47 0.46
N GLY A 30 -18.49 15.19 0.82
CA GLY A 30 -18.93 13.88 1.28
C GLY A 30 -19.11 12.82 0.18
N ASP A 31 -19.15 13.21 -1.10
CA ASP A 31 -19.43 12.28 -2.20
C ASP A 31 -18.18 11.52 -2.63
N VAL A 32 -18.11 10.23 -2.26
CA VAL A 32 -17.01 9.32 -2.59
C VAL A 32 -16.84 9.16 -4.10
N SER A 33 -17.94 9.12 -4.87
CA SER A 33 -17.86 8.94 -6.33
C SER A 33 -17.15 10.13 -7.00
N LEU A 34 -17.45 11.34 -6.54
CA LEU A 34 -16.81 12.56 -7.04
C LEU A 34 -15.30 12.57 -6.77
N TRP A 35 -14.87 12.13 -5.58
CA TRP A 35 -13.44 11.97 -5.28
C TRP A 35 -12.76 10.95 -6.20
N LEU A 36 -13.40 9.80 -6.44
CA LEU A 36 -12.86 8.75 -7.32
C LEU A 36 -12.71 9.25 -8.76
N GLN A 37 -13.72 9.96 -9.29
CA GLN A 37 -13.66 10.55 -10.62
C GLN A 37 -12.52 11.58 -10.74
N TYR A 38 -12.32 12.41 -9.72
CA TYR A 38 -11.24 13.38 -9.73
C TYR A 38 -9.86 12.70 -9.65
N ILE A 39 -9.72 11.68 -8.81
CA ILE A 39 -8.48 10.87 -8.72
C ILE A 39 -8.16 10.22 -10.06
N GLU A 40 -9.16 9.63 -10.72
CA GLU A 40 -8.99 8.98 -12.02
C GLU A 40 -8.57 10.00 -13.10
N CYS A 41 -9.22 11.16 -13.14
CA CYS A 41 -8.84 12.25 -14.03
C CYS A 41 -7.38 12.69 -13.79
N ALA A 42 -6.96 12.85 -12.53
CA ALA A 42 -5.59 13.23 -12.20
C ALA A 42 -4.55 12.16 -12.57
N LYS A 43 -4.91 10.86 -12.46
CA LYS A 43 -4.09 9.73 -12.90
C LYS A 43 -3.87 9.73 -14.41
N GLN A 44 -4.94 9.92 -15.19
CA GLN A 44 -4.88 9.94 -16.66
C GLN A 44 -3.98 11.06 -17.19
N ASN A 45 -3.95 12.20 -16.50
CA ASN A 45 -3.12 13.35 -16.84
C ASN A 45 -1.70 13.33 -16.23
N ASN A 46 -1.26 12.19 -15.66
CA ASN A 46 0.07 12.00 -15.05
C ASN A 46 0.47 13.11 -14.06
N SER A 47 -0.50 13.72 -13.37
CA SER A 47 -0.28 14.87 -12.48
C SER A 47 0.08 14.41 -11.07
N SER A 48 1.29 13.87 -10.87
CA SER A 48 1.74 13.25 -9.60
C SER A 48 1.61 14.19 -8.38
N SER A 49 1.98 15.47 -8.53
CA SER A 49 1.92 16.44 -7.44
C SER A 49 0.49 16.77 -6.99
N ILE A 50 -0.46 16.80 -7.94
CA ILE A 50 -1.87 17.03 -7.66
C ILE A 50 -2.46 15.79 -6.99
N LEU A 51 -2.11 14.61 -7.49
CA LEU A 51 -2.63 13.34 -7.02
C LEU A 51 -2.24 13.06 -5.55
N GLY A 52 -0.99 13.34 -5.16
CA GLY A 52 -0.57 13.23 -3.75
C GLY A 52 -1.37 14.15 -2.81
N ARG A 53 -1.59 15.41 -3.20
CA ARG A 53 -2.45 16.35 -2.44
C ARG A 53 -3.89 15.87 -2.38
N LEU A 54 -4.40 15.30 -3.48
CA LEU A 54 -5.76 14.82 -3.57
C LEU A 54 -6.00 13.63 -2.65
N PHE A 55 -5.07 12.67 -2.60
CA PHE A 55 -5.14 11.55 -1.65
C PHE A 55 -5.11 12.03 -0.20
N ALA A 56 -4.21 12.95 0.15
CA ALA A 56 -4.14 13.52 1.49
C ALA A 56 -5.46 14.18 1.90
N ARG A 57 -6.06 14.98 1.00
CA ARG A 57 -7.37 15.61 1.23
C ARG A 57 -8.50 14.57 1.33
N ALA A 58 -8.53 13.60 0.43
CA ALA A 58 -9.55 12.55 0.42
C ALA A 58 -9.55 11.75 1.73
N ILE A 59 -8.36 11.41 2.23
CA ILE A 59 -8.16 10.71 3.51
C ILE A 59 -8.62 11.57 4.70
N GLN A 60 -8.36 12.88 4.68
CA GLN A 60 -8.81 13.79 5.73
C GLN A 60 -10.35 13.87 5.79
N VAL A 61 -11.01 13.91 4.64
CA VAL A 61 -12.48 13.97 4.58
C VAL A 61 -13.13 12.60 4.84
N HIS A 62 -12.49 11.52 4.39
CA HIS A 62 -13.01 10.15 4.45
C HIS A 62 -12.08 9.18 5.19
N PRO A 63 -11.74 9.44 6.47
CA PRO A 63 -10.79 8.60 7.20
C PRO A 63 -11.31 7.18 7.40
N MET A 64 -12.64 7.01 7.48
CA MET A 64 -13.32 5.72 7.69
C MET A 64 -13.53 4.92 6.40
N LYS A 65 -13.00 5.37 5.26
CA LYS A 65 -13.12 4.68 3.96
C LYS A 65 -11.77 4.04 3.60
N PRO A 66 -11.58 2.74 3.87
CA PRO A 66 -10.38 1.98 3.51
C PRO A 66 -9.84 2.20 2.09
N GLY A 67 -10.74 2.36 1.11
CA GLY A 67 -10.37 2.51 -0.30
C GLY A 67 -9.39 3.65 -0.55
N PHE A 68 -9.58 4.82 0.09
CA PHE A 68 -8.68 5.96 -0.12
C PHE A 68 -7.28 5.71 0.42
N TRP A 69 -7.17 5.04 1.57
CA TRP A 69 -5.88 4.62 2.13
C TRP A 69 -5.14 3.64 1.23
N ILE A 70 -5.85 2.62 0.74
CA ILE A 70 -5.29 1.59 -0.13
C ILE A 70 -4.79 2.23 -1.43
N MET A 71 -5.60 3.07 -2.07
CA MET A 71 -5.21 3.75 -3.31
C MET A 71 -4.01 4.68 -3.12
N ALA A 72 -3.96 5.42 -2.00
CA ALA A 72 -2.83 6.30 -1.70
C ALA A 72 -1.54 5.50 -1.46
N ALA A 73 -1.61 4.42 -0.68
CA ALA A 73 -0.45 3.58 -0.38
C ALA A 73 0.05 2.82 -1.62
N SER A 74 -0.86 2.27 -2.45
CA SER A 74 -0.49 1.65 -3.73
C SER A 74 0.16 2.66 -4.67
N TRP A 75 -0.34 3.90 -4.74
CA TRP A 75 0.27 4.95 -5.55
C TRP A 75 1.70 5.30 -5.07
N GLU A 76 1.90 5.47 -3.76
CA GLU A 76 3.25 5.73 -3.19
C GLU A 76 4.22 4.57 -3.46
N PHE A 77 3.74 3.32 -3.36
CA PHE A 77 4.56 2.14 -3.61
C PHE A 77 4.93 1.98 -5.10
N GLU A 78 3.93 1.99 -5.99
CA GLU A 78 4.10 1.63 -7.40
C GLU A 78 4.63 2.79 -8.25
N GLN A 79 4.16 4.02 -8.01
CA GLN A 79 4.48 5.16 -8.87
C GLN A 79 5.65 5.98 -8.33
N ASN A 80 5.72 6.17 -7.01
CA ASN A 80 6.81 6.93 -6.39
C ASN A 80 7.96 6.05 -5.90
N GLY A 81 7.79 4.71 -5.83
CA GLY A 81 8.78 3.79 -5.27
C GLY A 81 9.02 3.99 -3.77
N ASN A 82 8.14 4.73 -3.08
CA ASN A 82 8.31 5.13 -1.69
C ASN A 82 7.58 4.15 -0.75
N VAL A 83 8.25 3.02 -0.49
CA VAL A 83 7.74 1.96 0.40
C VAL A 83 7.55 2.47 1.83
N GLY A 84 8.42 3.37 2.29
CA GLY A 84 8.32 3.96 3.63
C GLY A 84 7.03 4.77 3.80
N ALA A 85 6.70 5.63 2.82
CA ALA A 85 5.43 6.37 2.82
C ALA A 85 4.21 5.44 2.74
N ALA A 86 4.26 4.43 1.87
CA ALA A 86 3.18 3.46 1.74
C ALA A 86 2.90 2.69 3.05
N ARG A 87 3.95 2.24 3.76
CA ARG A 87 3.84 1.63 5.09
C ARG A 87 3.24 2.58 6.11
N LYS A 88 3.74 3.82 6.19
CA LYS A 88 3.21 4.84 7.11
C LYS A 88 1.71 5.09 6.88
N LEU A 89 1.28 5.12 5.62
CA LEU A 89 -0.13 5.23 5.25
C LEU A 89 -0.95 4.02 5.70
N MET A 90 -0.51 2.78 5.39
CA MET A 90 -1.23 1.56 5.79
C MET A 90 -1.31 1.41 7.31
N GLN A 91 -0.22 1.64 8.04
CA GLN A 91 -0.21 1.58 9.50
C GLN A 91 -1.15 2.61 10.13
N ARG A 92 -1.18 3.84 9.59
CA ARG A 92 -2.16 4.84 10.02
C ARG A 92 -3.59 4.43 9.70
N ALA A 93 -3.83 3.85 8.52
CA ALA A 93 -5.14 3.35 8.11
C ALA A 93 -5.65 2.26 9.06
N LEU A 94 -4.79 1.33 9.47
CA LEU A 94 -5.12 0.25 10.40
C LEU A 94 -5.42 0.74 11.82
N ARG A 95 -4.76 1.80 12.29
CA ARG A 95 -5.11 2.45 13.57
C ARG A 95 -6.52 3.04 13.56
N ILE A 96 -6.96 3.58 12.41
CA ILE A 96 -8.27 4.21 12.27
C ILE A 96 -9.37 3.18 11.99
N ASN A 97 -9.06 2.18 11.14
CA ASN A 97 -10.01 1.19 10.66
C ASN A 97 -9.52 -0.25 10.94
N PRO A 98 -9.32 -0.64 12.21
CA PRO A 98 -8.75 -1.95 12.54
C PRO A 98 -9.66 -3.11 12.13
N GLN A 99 -10.97 -2.90 12.04
CA GLN A 99 -11.95 -3.91 11.67
C GLN A 99 -12.08 -4.11 10.15
N ALA A 100 -11.38 -3.31 9.32
CA ALA A 100 -11.48 -3.43 7.88
C ALA A 100 -10.55 -4.54 7.36
N GLU A 101 -11.09 -5.73 7.15
CA GLU A 101 -10.37 -6.90 6.60
C GLU A 101 -9.54 -6.56 5.36
N LYS A 102 -10.13 -5.77 4.44
CA LYS A 102 -9.46 -5.37 3.21
C LYS A 102 -8.15 -4.60 3.46
N LEU A 103 -8.05 -3.76 4.49
CA LEU A 103 -6.79 -3.06 4.78
C LEU A 103 -5.68 -4.00 5.19
N TRP A 104 -5.99 -4.99 6.01
CA TRP A 104 -5.03 -6.00 6.44
C TRP A 104 -4.51 -6.82 5.26
N LEU A 105 -5.41 -7.26 4.39
CA LEU A 105 -5.04 -8.03 3.18
C LEU A 105 -4.18 -7.22 2.22
N GLU A 106 -4.54 -5.95 1.97
CA GLU A 106 -3.75 -5.09 1.09
C GLU A 106 -2.38 -4.74 1.70
N TYR A 107 -2.30 -4.54 3.02
CA TYR A 107 -1.02 -4.30 3.66
C TYR A 107 -0.13 -5.55 3.65
N PHE A 108 -0.71 -6.71 3.91
CA PHE A 108 -0.02 -8.01 3.78
C PHE A 108 0.52 -8.22 2.36
N ARG A 109 -0.30 -7.94 1.34
CA ARG A 109 0.12 -8.01 -0.07
C ARG A 109 1.26 -7.04 -0.38
N LEU A 110 1.19 -5.80 0.09
CA LEU A 110 2.21 -4.79 -0.13
C LEU A 110 3.59 -5.22 0.39
N GLU A 111 3.64 -5.82 1.58
CA GLU A 111 4.90 -6.30 2.15
C GLU A 111 5.48 -7.48 1.37
N TRP A 112 4.65 -8.39 0.87
CA TRP A 112 5.10 -9.46 -0.02
C TRP A 112 5.64 -8.93 -1.35
N MET A 113 4.97 -7.94 -1.94
CA MET A 113 5.46 -7.25 -3.14
C MET A 113 6.82 -6.60 -2.89
N PHE A 114 7.02 -5.98 -1.72
CA PHE A 114 8.30 -5.38 -1.35
C PHE A 114 9.42 -6.43 -1.19
N ILE A 115 9.13 -7.56 -0.53
CA ILE A 115 10.09 -8.66 -0.38
C ILE A 115 10.52 -9.18 -1.75
N ASN A 116 9.58 -9.43 -2.65
CA ASN A 116 9.89 -9.87 -4.01
C ASN A 116 10.71 -8.83 -4.77
N LEU A 117 10.35 -7.55 -4.69
CA LEU A 117 11.12 -6.47 -5.31
C LEU A 117 12.59 -6.46 -4.82
N LEU A 118 12.81 -6.69 -3.52
CA LEU A 118 14.15 -6.77 -2.96
C LEU A 118 14.90 -8.04 -3.39
N LYS A 119 14.23 -9.18 -3.50
CA LYS A 119 14.82 -10.43 -4.02
C LYS A 119 15.27 -10.24 -5.47
N GLU A 120 14.40 -9.71 -6.33
CA GLU A 120 14.72 -9.45 -7.74
C GLU A 120 15.85 -8.44 -7.89
N ARG A 121 15.84 -7.35 -7.11
CA ARG A 121 16.95 -6.39 -7.09
C ARG A 121 18.28 -7.05 -6.70
N ARG A 122 18.27 -7.98 -5.74
CA ARG A 122 19.45 -8.72 -5.32
C ARG A 122 19.99 -9.62 -6.44
N LYS A 123 19.09 -10.36 -7.10
CA LYS A 123 19.41 -11.23 -8.25
C LYS A 123 20.07 -10.42 -9.37
N VAL A 124 19.50 -9.26 -9.73
CA VAL A 124 20.05 -8.37 -10.76
C VAL A 124 21.43 -7.84 -10.37
N LEU A 125 21.67 -7.57 -9.08
CA LEU A 125 22.97 -7.12 -8.58
C LEU A 125 23.99 -8.26 -8.40
N GLY A 126 23.63 -9.51 -8.66
CA GLY A 126 24.53 -10.67 -8.55
C GLY A 126 24.98 -10.99 -7.12
N LEU A 127 24.28 -10.46 -6.11
CA LEU A 127 24.57 -10.71 -4.70
C LEU A 127 24.04 -12.11 -4.33
N LYS A 128 24.92 -12.99 -3.86
CA LYS A 128 24.53 -14.33 -3.38
C LYS A 128 23.85 -14.21 -2.02
N ASP A 129 22.77 -14.96 -1.83
CA ASP A 129 22.12 -15.08 -0.52
C ASP A 129 23.08 -15.83 0.42
N GLN A 130 23.61 -15.11 1.41
CA GLN A 130 24.24 -15.77 2.55
C GLN A 130 23.09 -16.18 3.48
N GLU A 131 22.68 -17.43 3.38
CA GLU A 131 21.78 -18.06 4.34
C GLU A 131 22.47 -18.08 5.71
N GLN A 132 22.14 -17.12 6.57
CA GLN A 132 22.42 -17.19 7.99
C GLN A 132 21.08 -17.40 8.70
N GLU A 133 20.81 -18.64 9.12
CA GLU A 133 19.73 -19.00 10.03
C GLU A 133 20.02 -18.37 11.41
N GLY A 134 19.65 -17.10 11.58
CA GLY A 134 19.60 -16.45 12.88
C GLY A 134 18.21 -16.63 13.50
N GLN A 135 18.15 -16.98 14.79
CA GLN A 135 16.90 -17.05 15.55
C GLN A 135 16.14 -15.72 15.48
N ILE A 136 14.84 -15.81 15.18
CA ILE A 136 13.95 -14.66 14.99
C ILE A 136 13.39 -14.24 16.35
N GLU A 137 13.96 -13.20 16.96
CA GLU A 137 13.27 -12.44 18.00
C GLU A 137 12.29 -11.46 17.32
N ILE A 138 11.00 -11.54 17.65
CA ILE A 138 9.95 -10.65 17.12
C ILE A 138 9.93 -9.38 17.98
N PRO A 139 10.40 -8.22 17.50
CA PRO A 139 10.30 -6.99 18.26
C PRO A 139 8.85 -6.51 18.24
N GLN A 140 8.33 -6.16 19.42
CA GLN A 140 7.06 -5.44 19.52
C GLN A 140 7.21 -4.08 18.85
N LEU A 141 6.18 -3.65 18.11
CA LEU A 141 6.18 -2.40 17.36
C LEU A 141 6.14 -1.21 18.32
N GLU A 142 7.30 -0.81 18.82
CA GLU A 142 7.49 0.51 19.42
C GLU A 142 8.03 1.48 18.37
N GLU A 143 7.52 2.70 18.46
CA GLU A 143 7.66 3.78 17.49
C GLU A 143 9.12 4.23 17.31
N GLU A 144 9.43 4.62 16.07
CA GLU A 144 10.57 5.46 15.69
C GLU A 144 11.99 4.92 15.96
N LYS A 145 12.56 4.30 14.92
CA LYS A 145 13.88 4.67 14.39
C LYS A 145 14.04 4.11 12.98
N GLU A 146 14.26 5.00 12.01
CA GLU A 146 14.86 4.68 10.70
C GLU A 146 16.32 4.25 10.91
N SER A 147 16.54 3.18 11.67
CA SER A 147 17.84 2.51 11.78
C SER A 147 17.76 1.30 10.88
N THR A 148 18.32 1.42 9.67
CA THR A 148 18.90 0.32 8.90
C THR A 148 18.28 -1.03 9.26
N PHE A 149 17.05 -1.29 8.82
CA PHE A 149 16.46 -2.62 8.96
C PHE A 149 17.40 -3.55 8.21
N SER A 150 18.18 -4.29 8.99
CA SER A 150 19.27 -5.12 8.52
C SER A 150 18.73 -5.96 7.37
N LEU A 151 19.38 -5.86 6.21
CA LEU A 151 19.12 -6.62 4.98
C LEU A 151 19.26 -8.16 5.16
N LYS A 152 19.19 -8.66 6.39
CA LYS A 152 19.64 -9.97 6.84
C LYS A 152 18.53 -11.00 7.05
N SER A 153 17.25 -10.69 6.80
CA SER A 153 16.26 -11.77 6.72
C SER A 153 15.08 -11.39 5.83
N PHE A 154 14.98 -12.08 4.69
CA PHE A 154 13.87 -11.99 3.72
C PHE A 154 12.71 -12.92 4.09
N ASP A 155 12.69 -13.40 5.32
CA ASP A 155 11.88 -14.54 5.78
C ASP A 155 10.38 -14.22 5.91
N GLY A 156 9.90 -13.09 5.36
CA GLY A 156 8.49 -12.74 5.47
C GLY A 156 8.05 -12.38 6.90
N ILE A 157 8.99 -11.96 7.76
CA ILE A 157 8.71 -11.63 9.17
C ILE A 157 7.60 -10.57 9.27
N VAL A 158 7.69 -9.49 8.49
CA VAL A 158 6.70 -8.41 8.53
C VAL A 158 5.31 -8.89 8.09
N PRO A 159 5.14 -9.58 6.93
CA PRO A 159 3.87 -10.21 6.58
C PRO A 159 3.30 -11.14 7.68
N ILE A 160 4.15 -11.95 8.32
CA ILE A 160 3.73 -12.84 9.41
C ILE A 160 3.19 -12.05 10.61
N ILE A 161 3.88 -10.97 11.01
CA ILE A 161 3.43 -10.09 12.10
C ILE A 161 2.08 -9.46 11.74
N ILE A 162 1.94 -8.96 10.51
CA ILE A 162 0.67 -8.36 10.04
C ILE A 162 -0.46 -9.38 10.14
N TYR A 163 -0.24 -10.61 9.67
CA TYR A 163 -1.23 -11.68 9.75
C TYR A 163 -1.63 -12.00 11.19
N LYS A 164 -0.66 -12.17 12.10
CA LYS A 164 -0.94 -12.44 13.53
C LYS A 164 -1.74 -11.30 14.17
N ASN A 165 -1.37 -10.04 13.90
CA ASN A 165 -2.10 -8.87 14.39
C ASN A 165 -3.51 -8.77 13.81
N ALA A 166 -3.69 -9.13 12.54
CA ALA A 166 -5.01 -9.18 11.93
C ALA A 166 -5.88 -10.27 12.57
N CYS A 167 -5.31 -11.44 12.88
CA CYS A 167 -6.03 -12.54 13.52
C CYS A 167 -6.53 -12.16 14.91
N SER A 168 -5.75 -11.41 15.70
CA SER A 168 -6.19 -10.94 17.02
C SER A 168 -7.37 -9.96 16.95
N VAL A 169 -7.52 -9.24 15.84
CA VAL A 169 -8.55 -8.21 15.66
C VAL A 169 -9.80 -8.72 14.95
N LEU A 170 -9.66 -9.49 13.85
CA LEU A 170 -10.75 -9.81 12.93
C LEU A 170 -11.40 -11.17 13.17
N GLN A 171 -10.66 -12.16 13.68
CA GLN A 171 -11.11 -13.55 13.93
C GLN A 171 -12.03 -14.14 12.83
N SER A 172 -11.79 -13.79 11.55
CA SER A 172 -12.67 -14.13 10.44
C SER A 172 -12.09 -15.22 9.54
N GLN A 173 -12.86 -16.28 9.28
CA GLN A 173 -12.47 -17.34 8.34
C GLN A 173 -12.24 -16.87 6.91
N SER A 174 -12.92 -15.80 6.46
CA SER A 174 -12.68 -15.21 5.12
C SER A 174 -11.26 -14.67 5.00
N PHE A 175 -10.77 -14.03 6.07
CA PHE A 175 -9.45 -13.43 6.11
C PHE A 175 -8.36 -14.49 5.95
N HIS A 176 -8.45 -15.61 6.67
CA HIS A 176 -7.49 -16.71 6.57
C HIS A 176 -7.38 -17.26 5.15
N LYS A 177 -8.52 -17.50 4.48
CA LYS A 177 -8.56 -17.99 3.09
C LYS A 177 -7.92 -17.01 2.13
N ASN A 178 -8.29 -15.72 2.23
CA ASN A 178 -7.78 -14.66 1.37
C ASN A 178 -6.27 -14.43 1.59
N ALA A 179 -5.80 -14.46 2.85
CA ALA A 179 -4.39 -14.31 3.19
C ALA A 179 -3.57 -15.49 2.65
N LEU A 180 -4.09 -16.72 2.74
CA LEU A 180 -3.46 -17.90 2.17
C LEU A 180 -3.37 -17.83 0.63
N GLU A 181 -4.44 -17.37 -0.02
CA GLU A 181 -4.45 -17.17 -1.47
C GLU A 181 -3.39 -16.14 -1.90
N ILE A 182 -3.27 -15.03 -1.18
CA ILE A 182 -2.22 -14.03 -1.43
C ILE A 182 -0.84 -14.66 -1.22
N ALA A 183 -0.59 -15.34 -0.10
CA ALA A 183 0.71 -15.92 0.21
C ALA A 183 1.18 -16.90 -0.88
N LYS A 184 0.27 -17.72 -1.42
CA LYS A 184 0.57 -18.68 -2.51
C LYS A 184 1.12 -18.02 -3.79
N GLN A 185 0.90 -16.73 -4.00
CA GLN A 185 1.41 -16.02 -5.18
C GLN A 185 2.91 -15.67 -5.08
N TYR A 186 3.53 -15.79 -3.90
CA TYR A 186 4.90 -15.33 -3.64
C TYR A 186 5.82 -16.51 -3.29
N GLU A 187 6.95 -16.63 -4.00
CA GLU A 187 7.98 -17.63 -3.72
C GLU A 187 8.69 -17.37 -2.37
N GLY A 188 8.91 -18.43 -1.58
CA GLY A 188 9.51 -18.35 -0.25
C GLY A 188 8.53 -17.91 0.85
N SER A 189 7.22 -17.99 0.60
CA SER A 189 6.18 -17.74 1.60
C SER A 189 5.78 -18.99 2.41
N GLU A 190 6.49 -20.10 2.24
CA GLU A 190 6.18 -21.42 2.84
C GLU A 190 5.98 -21.37 4.36
N LYS A 191 6.89 -20.70 5.09
CA LYS A 191 6.77 -20.50 6.54
C LYS A 191 5.47 -19.77 6.91
N CYS A 192 5.08 -18.77 6.13
CA CYS A 192 3.84 -18.04 6.35
C CYS A 192 2.61 -18.88 5.97
N GLN A 193 2.68 -19.67 4.89
CA GLN A 193 1.59 -20.56 4.50
C GLN A 193 1.34 -21.64 5.56
N ALA A 194 2.40 -22.28 6.07
CA ALA A 194 2.30 -23.26 7.14
C ALA A 194 1.62 -22.67 8.39
N LEU A 195 2.06 -21.48 8.82
CA LEU A 195 1.43 -20.77 9.93
C LEU A 195 -0.06 -20.49 9.68
N ILE A 196 -0.43 -20.08 8.47
CA ILE A 196 -1.84 -19.80 8.12
C ILE A 196 -2.69 -21.07 8.14
N ILE A 197 -2.13 -22.21 7.74
CA ILE A 197 -2.83 -23.50 7.71
C ILE A 197 -3.00 -24.09 9.13
N GLU A 198 -2.04 -23.85 10.03
CA GLU A 198 -2.08 -24.32 11.41
C GLU A 198 -3.04 -23.55 12.33
N THR A 199 -3.42 -22.32 11.96
CA THR A 199 -4.28 -21.42 12.74
C THR A 199 -5.76 -21.62 12.40
#